data_AF-A0A7C2KT58-F1
#
_entry.id   AF-A0A7C2KT58-F1
#
_cell.length_a   1.000
_cell.length_b   1.000
_cell.length_c   1.000
_cell.angle_alpha   90.00
_cell.angle_beta   90.00
_cell.angle_gamma   90.00
#
_symmetry.space_group_name_H-M   'P 1'
#
loop_
_entity.id
_entity.type
_entity.pdbx_description
1 polymer ?
#
loop_
_entity_poly.entity_id
_entity_poly.type
_entity_poly.pdbx_seq_one_letter_code
_entity_poly.pdbx_strand_id
1 'polypeptide(L)'
;MLTVGQTQHYFASEFDGFSGSGADCNANGQPDDCECLGDMDLDGVITLADLSILLSAFGTCTGEPNYNPAADFDASGCVDLADLSCFLNRFGTTCP
;
A
#
# COMPACT_ATOMS: atom_id res chain seq x y z
N MET A 1 -1.48 28.67 -24.42
CA MET A 1 -2.07 28.39 -23.08
C MET A 1 -3.08 27.28 -23.30
N LEU A 2 -2.92 26.14 -22.59
CA LEU A 2 -3.64 24.84 -22.66
C LEU A 2 -3.33 24.00 -23.94
N THR A 3 -3.07 22.68 -23.95
CA THR A 3 -3.15 21.56 -22.96
C THR A 3 -2.44 20.27 -23.49
N VAL A 4 -2.25 19.29 -22.58
CA VAL A 4 -2.11 17.81 -22.71
C VAL A 4 -0.70 17.18 -22.84
N GLY A 5 -0.38 16.29 -21.89
CA GLY A 5 0.36 15.05 -22.15
C GLY A 5 1.64 14.83 -21.34
N GLN A 6 1.53 14.48 -20.04
CA GLN A 6 2.67 13.92 -19.32
C GLN A 6 2.91 12.49 -19.80
N THR A 7 3.90 12.32 -20.68
CA THR A 7 4.51 11.03 -21.00
C THR A 7 5.65 10.77 -20.03
N GLN A 8 5.53 9.74 -19.21
CA GLN A 8 6.66 9.07 -18.55
C GLN A 8 6.41 7.57 -18.73
N HIS A 9 6.69 7.03 -19.92
CA HIS A 9 7.95 6.38 -20.34
C HIS A 9 8.37 5.20 -19.46
N TYR A 10 7.91 4.01 -19.87
CA TYR A 10 8.42 2.70 -19.46
C TYR A 10 9.52 2.24 -20.45
N PHE A 11 10.57 1.58 -19.93
CA PHE A 11 11.67 0.86 -20.59
C PHE A 11 12.90 1.66 -21.09
N ALA A 12 14.04 1.59 -20.39
CA ALA A 12 15.10 0.59 -20.63
C ALA A 12 16.39 0.88 -19.80
N SER A 13 17.13 -0.20 -19.53
CA SER A 13 18.53 -0.29 -19.06
C SER A 13 18.88 0.21 -17.65
N GLU A 14 18.99 -0.77 -16.74
CA GLU A 14 20.07 -0.96 -15.77
C GLU A 14 20.75 0.28 -15.14
N PHE A 15 20.57 0.38 -13.82
CA PHE A 15 21.41 1.07 -12.83
C PHE A 15 21.38 2.61 -12.78
N ASP A 16 21.30 3.09 -11.52
CA ASP A 16 21.47 4.47 -11.03
C ASP A 16 20.31 5.45 -11.21
N GLY A 17 19.44 5.54 -10.19
CA GLY A 17 18.87 6.86 -9.82
C GLY A 17 17.37 7.00 -9.52
N PHE A 18 16.62 5.94 -9.22
CA PHE A 18 15.29 6.13 -8.63
C PHE A 18 15.44 6.40 -7.13
N SER A 19 15.49 7.67 -6.75
CA SER A 19 15.33 8.10 -5.35
C SER A 19 13.86 8.06 -4.91
N GLY A 20 13.07 7.11 -5.41
CA GLY A 20 11.79 6.75 -4.81
C GLY A 20 11.99 5.47 -4.03
N SER A 21 12.60 5.63 -2.85
CA SER A 21 12.81 4.60 -1.82
C SER A 21 11.50 4.16 -1.14
N GLY A 22 10.36 4.29 -1.82
CA GLY A 22 9.06 3.96 -1.27
C GLY A 22 9.02 2.49 -0.90
N ALA A 23 8.38 2.17 0.22
CA ALA A 23 8.14 0.78 0.59
C ALA A 23 7.40 0.05 -0.54
N ASP A 24 7.71 -1.23 -0.76
CA ASP A 24 6.99 -2.15 -1.63
C ASP A 24 6.49 -3.27 -0.73
N CYS A 25 5.39 -2.99 -0.03
CA CYS A 25 4.82 -3.85 0.98
C CYS A 25 4.01 -5.00 0.39
N ASN A 26 3.45 -4.81 -0.81
CA ASN A 26 2.76 -5.88 -1.53
C ASN A 26 3.67 -6.71 -2.44
N ALA A 27 4.97 -6.42 -2.42
CA ALA A 27 6.02 -7.09 -3.18
C ALA A 27 5.72 -7.19 -4.69
N ASN A 28 4.98 -6.22 -5.24
CA ASN A 28 4.58 -6.22 -6.64
C ASN A 28 5.65 -5.60 -7.57
N GLY A 29 6.76 -5.13 -7.01
CA GLY A 29 7.87 -4.52 -7.74
C GLY A 29 7.63 -3.05 -8.09
N GLN A 30 6.58 -2.43 -7.57
CA GLN A 30 6.31 -1.00 -7.65
C GLN A 30 6.35 -0.39 -6.24
N PRO A 31 6.89 0.83 -6.08
CA PRO A 31 6.78 1.54 -4.81
C PRO A 31 5.32 1.85 -4.48
N ASP A 32 4.89 1.51 -3.26
CA ASP A 32 3.53 1.73 -2.78
C ASP A 32 3.17 3.21 -2.77
N ASP A 33 4.13 4.14 -2.74
CA ASP A 33 3.89 5.59 -2.79
C ASP A 33 3.11 6.03 -4.03
N CYS A 34 3.09 5.21 -5.08
CA CYS A 34 2.30 5.40 -6.29
C CYS A 34 0.94 4.67 -6.25
N GLU A 35 0.60 4.00 -5.14
CA GLU A 35 -0.57 3.16 -4.95
C GLU A 35 -1.40 3.60 -3.71
N CYS A 36 -2.67 3.22 -3.68
CA CYS A 36 -3.55 3.41 -2.52
C CYS A 36 -3.44 2.27 -1.49
N LEU A 37 -2.25 1.70 -1.31
CA LEU A 37 -2.07 0.65 -0.30
C LEU A 37 -2.28 1.25 1.10
N GLY A 38 -3.24 0.70 1.85
CA GLY A 38 -3.59 1.15 3.20
C GLY A 38 -4.83 2.04 3.30
N ASP A 39 -5.40 2.53 2.19
CA ASP A 39 -6.72 3.18 2.17
C ASP A 39 -7.80 2.11 2.02
N MET A 40 -8.32 1.62 3.14
CA MET A 40 -9.24 0.49 3.21
C MET A 40 -10.71 0.92 3.18
N ASP A 41 -11.02 2.16 3.57
CA ASP A 41 -12.36 2.72 3.45
C ASP A 41 -12.61 3.48 2.14
N LEU A 42 -11.57 3.64 1.32
CA LEU A 42 -11.58 4.21 -0.02
C LEU A 42 -11.93 5.71 -0.04
N ASP A 43 -11.59 6.44 1.02
CA ASP A 43 -11.81 7.88 1.11
C ASP A 43 -10.67 8.74 0.51
N GLY A 44 -9.59 8.09 0.07
CA GLY A 44 -8.41 8.70 -0.53
C GLY A 44 -7.34 9.15 0.47
N VAL A 45 -7.52 8.87 1.76
CA VAL A 45 -6.61 9.28 2.84
C VAL A 45 -6.39 8.13 3.81
N ILE A 46 -5.13 7.85 4.16
CA ILE A 46 -4.80 6.77 5.10
C ILE A 46 -4.89 7.33 6.53
N THR A 47 -5.94 6.98 7.26
CA THR A 47 -6.27 7.56 8.56
C THR A 47 -6.51 6.51 9.66
N LEU A 48 -7.02 6.96 10.81
CA LEU A 48 -7.45 6.06 11.90
C LEU A 48 -8.64 5.18 11.49
N ALA A 49 -9.44 5.59 10.50
CA ALA A 49 -10.53 4.77 9.99
C ALA A 49 -9.97 3.50 9.36
N ASP A 50 -8.96 3.61 8.50
CA ASP A 50 -8.28 2.47 7.88
C ASP A 50 -7.55 1.61 8.91
N LEU A 51 -6.88 2.25 9.88
CA LEU A 51 -6.24 1.52 10.97
C LEU A 51 -7.24 0.65 11.73
N SER A 52 -8.46 1.16 11.94
CA SER A 52 -9.50 0.39 12.64
C SER A 52 -9.94 -0.83 11.83
N ILE A 53 -9.95 -0.74 10.49
CA ILE A 53 -10.25 -1.85 9.60
C ILE A 53 -9.12 -2.89 9.67
N LEU A 54 -7.85 -2.46 9.61
CA LEU A 54 -6.70 -3.35 9.78
C LEU A 54 -6.75 -4.08 11.13
N LEU A 55 -6.95 -3.35 12.22
CA LEU A 55 -6.98 -3.91 13.57
C LEU A 55 -8.18 -4.83 13.82
N SER A 56 -9.25 -4.70 13.04
CA SER A 56 -10.39 -5.63 13.11
C SER A 56 -10.05 -7.04 12.59
N ALA A 57 -9.04 -7.15 11.71
CA ALA A 57 -8.55 -8.40 11.14
C ALA A 57 -7.21 -8.86 11.74
N PHE A 58 -6.56 -8.04 12.58
CA PHE A 58 -5.23 -8.33 13.11
C PHE A 58 -5.15 -9.65 13.88
N GLY A 59 -4.12 -10.44 13.58
CA GLY A 59 -3.87 -11.76 14.15
C GLY A 59 -4.71 -12.88 13.52
N THR A 60 -5.44 -12.60 12.43
CA THR A 60 -6.23 -13.61 11.73
C THR A 60 -5.56 -14.05 10.43
N CYS A 61 -5.79 -15.29 10.03
CA CYS A 61 -5.22 -15.87 8.82
C CYS A 61 -6.29 -16.34 7.83
N THR A 62 -5.87 -16.60 6.59
CA THR A 62 -6.73 -17.10 5.52
C THR A 62 -7.58 -18.29 5.99
N GLY A 63 -8.89 -18.15 5.84
CA GLY A 63 -9.88 -19.15 6.27
C GLY A 63 -10.51 -18.88 7.63
N GLU A 64 -10.00 -17.91 8.39
CA GLU A 64 -10.62 -17.47 9.64
C GLU A 64 -11.73 -16.44 9.41
N PRO A 65 -12.76 -16.38 10.28
CA PRO A 65 -13.96 -15.57 10.04
C PRO A 65 -13.74 -14.06 9.87
N ASN A 66 -12.67 -13.53 10.47
CA ASN A 66 -12.37 -12.10 10.49
C ASN A 66 -11.17 -11.74 9.60
N TYR A 67 -10.66 -12.69 8.82
CA TYR A 67 -9.58 -12.43 7.88
C TYR A 67 -10.03 -11.44 6.80
N ASN A 68 -9.27 -10.37 6.64
CA ASN A 68 -9.47 -9.38 5.61
C ASN A 68 -8.27 -9.38 4.65
N PRO A 69 -8.41 -9.85 3.40
CA PRO A 69 -7.29 -9.87 2.45
C PRO A 69 -6.81 -8.47 2.06
N ALA A 70 -7.60 -7.42 2.29
CA ALA A 70 -7.15 -6.05 2.08
C ALA A 70 -6.22 -5.54 3.21
N ALA A 71 -6.10 -6.28 4.31
CA ALA A 71 -5.21 -5.98 5.42
C ALA A 71 -3.97 -6.88 5.48
N ASP A 72 -3.89 -7.91 4.63
CA ASP A 72 -2.71 -8.77 4.41
C ASP A 72 -1.99 -8.24 3.17
N PHE A 73 -1.16 -7.21 3.38
CA PHE A 73 -0.52 -6.47 2.30
C PHE A 73 0.57 -7.28 1.64
N ASP A 74 1.36 -8.02 2.41
CA ASP A 74 2.46 -8.84 1.89
C ASP A 74 2.01 -10.20 1.36
N ALA A 75 0.70 -10.47 1.42
CA ALA A 75 0.06 -11.71 1.00
C ALA A 75 0.68 -12.96 1.66
N SER A 76 1.17 -12.81 2.90
CA SER A 76 1.71 -13.92 3.70
C SER A 76 0.64 -14.93 4.10
N GLY A 77 -0.63 -14.55 4.02
CA GLY A 77 -1.79 -15.33 4.40
C GLY A 77 -2.29 -15.02 5.81
N CYS A 78 -1.69 -14.06 6.51
CA CYS A 78 -2.06 -13.62 7.85
C CYS A 78 -1.93 -12.10 7.98
N VAL A 79 -2.86 -11.46 8.70
CA VAL A 79 -2.75 -10.04 9.04
C VAL A 79 -1.93 -9.91 10.31
N ASP A 80 -0.68 -9.45 10.22
CA ASP A 80 0.24 -9.41 11.36
C ASP A 80 1.06 -8.10 11.47
N LEU A 81 2.17 -8.14 12.23
CA LEU A 81 3.02 -6.98 12.47
C LEU A 81 3.70 -6.46 11.20
N ALA A 82 3.94 -7.30 10.19
CA ALA A 82 4.45 -6.87 8.90
C ALA A 82 3.46 -5.91 8.23
N ASP A 83 2.19 -6.28 8.17
CA ASP A 83 1.13 -5.45 7.59
C ASP A 83 0.93 -4.15 8.37
N LEU A 84 0.93 -4.23 9.71
CA LEU A 84 0.83 -3.03 10.53
C LEU A 84 2.03 -2.10 10.34
N SER A 85 3.24 -2.65 10.20
CA SER A 85 4.43 -1.84 9.94
C SER A 85 4.35 -1.14 8.58
N CYS A 86 3.86 -1.86 7.56
CA CYS A 86 3.57 -1.32 6.24
C CYS A 86 2.52 -0.21 6.27
N PHE A 87 1.43 -0.41 7.00
CA PHE A 87 0.41 0.60 7.21
C PHE A 87 0.97 1.88 7.85
N LEU A 88 1.73 1.74 8.94
CA LEU A 88 2.26 2.87 9.71
C LEU A 88 3.27 3.71 8.94
N ASN A 89 3.99 3.12 7.97
CA ASN A 89 4.88 3.87 7.07
C ASN A 89 4.12 4.87 6.18
N ARG A 90 2.81 4.66 5.99
CA ARG A 90 1.94 5.46 5.10
C ARG A 90 0.90 6.28 5.86
N PHE A 91 0.85 6.16 7.17
CA PHE A 91 -0.19 6.79 7.97
C PHE A 91 -0.21 8.32 7.82
N GLY A 92 -1.40 8.87 7.54
CA GLY A 92 -1.62 10.31 7.37
C GLY A 92 -1.28 10.85 5.98
N THR A 93 -1.00 9.99 4.99
CA THR A 93 -0.82 10.41 3.59
C THR A 93 -2.12 10.31 2.81
N THR A 94 -2.16 11.00 1.66
CA THR A 94 -3.24 10.88 0.67
C THR A 94 -2.77 10.00 -0.47
N CYS A 95 -3.71 9.29 -1.10
CA CYS A 95 -3.46 8.64 -2.37
C CYS A 95 -3.06 9.65 -3.47
N PRO A 96 -2.22 9.25 -4.45
CA PRO A 96 -1.97 9.99 -5.68
C PRO A 96 -3.20 10.20 -6.58
#